data_AF-A0A7F8Q8G3-F1
#
_entry.id   AF-A0A7F8Q8G3-F1
#
_cell.length_a   1.000
_cell.length_b   1.000
_cell.length_c   1.000
_cell.angle_alpha   90.00
_cell.angle_beta   90.00
_cell.angle_gamma   90.00
#
_symmetry.space_group_name_H-M   'P 1'
#
loop_
_entity.id
_entity.type
_entity.pdbx_description
1 polymer ?
#
loop_
_entity_poly.entity_id
_entity_poly.type
_entity_poly.pdbx_seq_one_letter_code
_entity_poly.pdbx_strand_id
1 'polypeptide(L)'
;MIVEVSKSACVLTTQAIMRLLKSKDAAAAVDIRTWPTILDTDDIPKKKVANIFRPPSPDVLAYLDFSVSTTGILAGVKMSHAATSALCRSIKLQCELYPSRQIAICLDPYCGLGFALWCLCR
;
A
#
# COMPACT_ATOMS: atom_id res chain seq x y z
N MET A 1 -6.17 -15.04 3.02
CA MET A 1 -5.04 -14.17 2.62
C MET A 1 -5.51 -12.70 2.54
N ILE A 2 -4.62 -11.70 2.65
CA ILE A 2 -5.01 -10.27 2.58
C ILE A 2 -5.86 -9.96 1.34
N VAL A 3 -5.51 -10.55 0.19
CA VAL A 3 -6.24 -10.38 -1.09
C VAL A 3 -7.71 -10.78 -0.99
N GLU A 4 -8.04 -11.81 -0.20
CA GLU A 4 -9.43 -12.29 -0.06
C GLU A 4 -10.27 -11.40 0.85
N VAL A 5 -9.65 -10.83 1.90
CA VAL A 5 -10.34 -10.00 2.89
C VAL A 5 -10.39 -8.52 2.51
N SER A 6 -9.49 -8.06 1.63
CA SER A 6 -9.37 -6.65 1.24
C SER A 6 -10.51 -6.17 0.34
N LYS A 7 -11.22 -7.09 -0.34
CA LYS A 7 -12.21 -6.77 -1.38
C LYS A 7 -11.64 -5.85 -2.48
N SER A 8 -10.34 -5.98 -2.78
CA SER A 8 -9.69 -5.15 -3.80
C SER A 8 -10.19 -5.49 -5.20
N ALA A 9 -10.31 -4.48 -6.06
CA ALA A 9 -10.71 -4.67 -7.46
C ALA A 9 -9.55 -5.17 -8.34
N CYS A 10 -8.31 -4.96 -7.92
CA CYS A 10 -7.11 -5.41 -8.60
C CYS A 10 -5.95 -5.59 -7.61
N VAL A 11 -4.89 -6.26 -8.07
CA VAL A 11 -3.58 -6.34 -7.41
C VAL A 11 -2.56 -5.67 -8.32
N LEU A 12 -1.83 -4.70 -7.79
CA LEU A 12 -0.72 -4.06 -8.51
C LEU A 12 0.58 -4.79 -8.14
N THR A 13 1.37 -5.16 -9.14
CA THR A 13 2.65 -5.86 -8.90
C THR A 13 3.64 -5.63 -10.03
N THR A 14 4.90 -6.00 -9.83
CA THR A 14 5.95 -5.90 -10.87
C THR A 14 5.99 -7.15 -11.73
N GLN A 15 6.62 -7.07 -12.89
CA GLN A 15 6.77 -8.21 -13.79
C GLN A 15 7.52 -9.38 -13.12
N ALA A 16 8.51 -9.08 -12.28
CA ALA A 16 9.27 -10.08 -11.54
C ALA A 16 8.38 -10.89 -10.59
N ILE A 17 7.54 -10.22 -9.80
CA ILE A 17 6.60 -10.89 -8.88
C ILE A 17 5.53 -11.65 -9.66
N MET A 18 5.03 -11.10 -10.76
CA MET A 18 4.04 -11.78 -11.60
C MET A 18 4.57 -13.12 -12.15
N ARG A 19 5.84 -13.19 -12.55
CA ARG A 19 6.48 -14.44 -12.99
C ARG A 19 6.61 -15.43 -11.83
N LEU A 20 7.01 -14.96 -10.65
CA LEU A 20 7.10 -15.79 -9.45
C LEU A 20 5.75 -16.40 -9.07
N LEU A 21 4.67 -15.60 -9.12
CA LEU A 21 3.31 -16.07 -8.84
C LEU A 21 2.82 -17.17 -9.81
N LYS A 22 3.37 -17.23 -11.03
CA LYS A 22 3.05 -18.25 -12.04
C LYS A 22 3.98 -19.48 -11.95
N SER A 23 4.94 -19.49 -11.04
CA SER A 23 5.85 -20.62 -10.84
C SER A 23 5.11 -21.84 -10.27
N LYS A 24 5.66 -23.03 -10.49
CA LYS A 24 5.10 -24.28 -9.94
C LYS A 24 5.07 -24.28 -8.41
N ASP A 25 6.10 -23.72 -7.78
CA ASP A 25 6.23 -23.66 -6.32
C ASP A 25 5.17 -22.75 -5.71
N ALA A 26 4.93 -21.58 -6.32
CA ALA A 26 3.88 -20.66 -5.87
C ALA A 26 2.48 -21.28 -6.03
N ALA A 27 2.24 -22.02 -7.13
CA ALA A 27 0.96 -22.69 -7.38
C ALA A 27 0.62 -23.77 -6.34
N ALA A 28 1.61 -24.32 -5.63
CA ALA A 28 1.39 -25.25 -4.53
C ALA A 28 0.91 -24.55 -3.24
N ALA A 29 1.19 -23.25 -3.09
CA ALA A 29 0.85 -22.48 -1.89
C ALA A 29 -0.38 -21.58 -2.09
N VAL A 30 -0.62 -21.08 -3.30
CA VAL A 30 -1.62 -20.04 -3.59
C VAL A 30 -2.31 -20.30 -4.94
N ASP A 31 -3.64 -20.31 -4.96
CA ASP A 31 -4.40 -20.30 -6.21
C ASP A 31 -4.64 -18.87 -6.70
N ILE A 32 -3.76 -18.38 -7.57
CA ILE A 32 -3.85 -17.03 -8.13
C ILE A 32 -5.06 -16.81 -9.05
N ARG A 33 -5.79 -17.85 -9.45
CA ARG A 33 -6.98 -17.72 -10.32
C ARG A 33 -8.18 -17.15 -9.56
N THR A 34 -8.17 -17.25 -8.24
CA THR A 34 -9.24 -16.69 -7.38
C THR A 34 -9.01 -15.22 -7.06
N TRP A 35 -7.84 -14.68 -7.44
CA TRP A 35 -7.47 -13.29 -7.15
C TRP A 35 -8.10 -12.33 -8.16
N PRO A 36 -8.35 -11.07 -7.76
CA PRO A 36 -8.77 -10.03 -8.68
C PRO A 36 -7.65 -9.73 -9.70
N THR A 37 -8.00 -8.99 -10.76
CA THR A 37 -7.09 -8.68 -11.88
C THR A 37 -5.72 -8.21 -11.39
N ILE A 38 -4.66 -8.89 -11.84
CA ILE A 38 -3.28 -8.52 -11.52
C ILE A 38 -2.75 -7.62 -12.63
N LEU A 39 -2.32 -6.41 -12.27
CA LEU A 39 -1.79 -5.39 -13.18
C LEU A 39 -0.29 -5.22 -12.96
N ASP A 40 0.45 -5.13 -14.07
CA ASP A 40 1.89 -4.88 -14.09
C ASP A 40 2.17 -3.38 -13.94
N THR A 41 2.97 -3.01 -12.94
CA THR A 41 3.38 -1.63 -12.68
C THR A 41 4.62 -1.20 -13.44
N ASP A 42 5.34 -2.13 -14.07
CA ASP A 42 6.55 -1.81 -14.84
C ASP A 42 6.22 -1.25 -16.24
N ASP A 43 5.01 -1.52 -16.75
CA ASP A 43 4.53 -1.08 -18.08
C ASP A 43 3.33 -0.11 -17.97
N ILE A 44 3.41 0.87 -17.06
CA ILE A 44 2.35 1.86 -16.90
C ILE A 44 2.36 2.85 -18.07
N PRO A 45 1.22 3.10 -18.74
CA PRO A 45 1.14 4.07 -19.83
C PRO A 45 1.61 5.45 -19.38
N LYS A 46 2.58 6.05 -20.07
CA LYS A 46 3.09 7.42 -19.81
C LYS A 46 2.07 8.52 -20.14
N LYS A 47 0.82 8.17 -20.46
CA LYS A 47 -0.23 9.14 -20.78
C LYS A 47 -0.57 9.92 -19.51
N LYS A 48 -0.62 11.24 -19.63
CA LYS A 48 -1.05 12.12 -18.55
C LYS A 48 -2.49 11.75 -18.18
N VAL A 49 -2.70 11.38 -16.92
CA VAL A 49 -4.04 11.07 -16.40
C VAL A 49 -4.84 12.36 -16.37
N ALA A 50 -5.91 12.44 -17.18
CA ALA A 50 -6.72 13.64 -17.30
C ALA A 50 -7.48 13.97 -16.00
N ASN A 51 -7.93 12.94 -15.29
CA ASN A 51 -8.70 13.06 -14.06
C ASN A 51 -7.98 12.36 -12.91
N ILE A 52 -7.28 13.14 -12.08
CA ILE A 52 -6.74 12.66 -10.82
C ILE A 52 -7.89 12.63 -9.81
N PHE A 53 -8.10 11.48 -9.18
CA PHE A 53 -9.10 11.32 -8.13
C PHE A 53 -8.86 12.34 -7.01
N ARG A 54 -9.92 13.03 -6.60
CA ARG A 54 -9.92 13.92 -5.44
C ARG A 54 -10.97 13.38 -4.45
N PRO A 55 -10.57 13.07 -3.20
CA PRO A 55 -11.52 12.57 -2.23
C PRO A 55 -12.57 13.66 -1.91
N PRO A 56 -13.86 13.31 -1.84
CA PRO A 56 -14.94 14.29 -1.61
C PRO A 56 -14.95 14.84 -0.17
N SER A 57 -14.33 14.14 0.79
CA SER A 57 -14.12 14.62 2.15
C SER A 57 -12.84 14.01 2.75
N PRO A 58 -12.24 14.63 3.79
CA PRO A 58 -11.03 14.09 4.41
C PRO A 58 -11.29 12.83 5.25
N ASP A 59 -12.55 12.54 5.59
CA ASP A 59 -12.94 11.35 6.35
C ASP A 59 -13.08 10.10 5.46
N VAL A 60 -13.03 10.27 4.14
CA VAL A 60 -13.03 9.14 3.20
C VAL A 60 -11.78 8.28 3.42
N LEU A 61 -11.96 6.98 3.26
CA LEU A 61 -10.90 5.98 3.33
C LEU A 61 -9.81 6.29 2.29
N ALA A 62 -8.58 6.46 2.78
CA ALA A 62 -7.38 6.61 1.96
C ALA A 62 -6.74 5.25 1.67
N TYR A 63 -6.56 4.42 2.70
CA TYR A 63 -6.00 3.06 2.56
C TYR A 63 -6.45 2.13 3.70
N LEU A 64 -6.23 0.83 3.49
CA LEU A 64 -6.37 -0.21 4.50
C LEU A 64 -4.98 -0.69 4.91
N ASP A 65 -4.67 -0.64 6.20
CA ASP A 65 -3.51 -1.31 6.75
C ASP A 65 -3.91 -2.66 7.31
N PHE A 66 -3.11 -3.69 7.09
CA PHE A 66 -3.38 -5.01 7.62
C PHE A 66 -2.32 -5.37 8.65
N SER A 67 -2.76 -5.67 9.87
CA SER A 67 -1.90 -6.13 10.95
C SER A 67 -2.40 -7.46 11.48
N VAL A 68 -1.47 -8.29 11.94
CA VAL A 68 -1.80 -9.53 12.64
C VAL A 68 -1.82 -9.20 14.13
N SER A 69 -2.96 -9.43 14.79
CA SER A 69 -3.09 -9.22 16.22
C SER A 69 -2.19 -10.19 17.00
N THR A 70 -1.95 -9.90 18.28
CA THR A 70 -1.27 -10.83 19.20
C THR A 70 -2.01 -12.16 19.35
N THR A 71 -3.30 -12.20 19.00
CA THR A 71 -4.14 -13.41 18.96
C THR A 71 -4.09 -14.14 17.61
N GLY A 72 -3.27 -13.69 16.66
CA GLY A 72 -3.12 -14.30 15.33
C GLY A 72 -4.22 -13.94 14.33
N ILE A 73 -5.11 -13.01 14.67
CA ILE A 73 -6.22 -12.58 13.81
C ILE A 73 -5.73 -11.46 12.89
N LEU A 74 -5.95 -11.61 11.59
CA LEU A 74 -5.70 -10.55 10.62
C LEU A 74 -6.77 -9.46 10.75
N ALA A 75 -6.35 -8.27 11.16
CA ALA A 75 -7.21 -7.10 11.31
C ALA A 75 -6.92 -6.06 10.22
N GLY A 76 -7.98 -5.57 9.57
CA GLY A 76 -7.90 -4.46 8.62
C GLY A 76 -8.22 -3.13 9.30
N VAL A 77 -7.23 -2.25 9.39
CA VAL A 77 -7.36 -0.90 9.93
C VAL A 77 -7.70 0.07 8.79
N LYS A 78 -8.83 0.77 8.95
CA LYS A 78 -9.28 1.79 7.99
C LYS A 78 -8.62 3.12 8.29
N MET A 79 -7.84 3.62 7.34
CA MET A 79 -7.14 4.90 7.46
C MET A 79 -7.79 5.94 6.56
N SER A 80 -8.36 6.99 7.15
CA SER A 80 -8.92 8.12 6.40
C SER A 80 -7.83 9.10 5.94
N HIS A 81 -8.12 9.93 4.95
CA HIS A 81 -7.18 10.98 4.51
C HIS A 81 -6.80 11.93 5.66
N ALA A 82 -7.75 12.26 6.55
CA ALA A 82 -7.53 13.06 7.75
C ALA A 82 -6.53 12.39 8.70
N ALA A 83 -6.76 11.12 9.02
CA ALA A 83 -5.91 10.35 9.92
C ALA A 83 -4.49 10.19 9.35
N THR A 84 -4.37 9.86 8.06
CA THR A 84 -3.07 9.76 7.38
C THR A 84 -2.34 11.10 7.38
N SER A 85 -3.03 12.20 7.07
CA SER A 85 -2.42 13.54 7.07
C SER A 85 -1.96 13.95 8.47
N ALA A 86 -2.75 13.65 9.51
CA ALA A 86 -2.39 13.92 10.89
C ALA A 86 -1.15 13.12 11.33
N LEU A 87 -1.08 11.83 10.97
CA LEU A 87 0.08 10.98 11.22
C LEU A 87 1.33 11.53 10.54
N CYS A 88 1.24 11.86 9.25
CA CYS A 88 2.33 12.45 8.48
C CYS A 88 2.84 13.76 9.11
N ARG A 89 1.93 14.64 9.57
CA ARG A 89 2.30 15.89 10.26
C ARG A 89 2.98 15.62 11.61
N SER A 90 2.46 14.68 12.39
CA SER A 90 3.02 14.30 13.69
C SER A 90 4.45 13.78 13.53
N ILE A 91 4.70 12.89 12.57
CA ILE A 91 6.04 12.38 12.26
C ILE A 91 6.97 13.50 11.81
N LYS A 92 6.51 14.38 10.90
CA LYS A 92 7.29 15.53 10.43
C LYS A 92 7.76 16.42 11.59
N LEU A 93 6.88 16.68 12.55
CA LEU A 93 7.21 17.49 13.73
C LEU A 93 8.12 16.74 14.71
N GLN A 94 7.78 15.50 15.06
CA GLN A 94 8.52 14.71 16.05
C GLN A 94 9.94 14.37 15.61
N CYS A 95 10.14 14.15 14.30
CA CYS A 95 11.45 13.82 13.73
C CYS A 95 12.16 15.03 13.13
N GLU A 96 11.61 16.25 13.27
CA GLU A 96 12.17 17.49 12.71
C GLU A 96 12.56 17.35 11.22
N LEU A 97 11.62 16.81 10.42
CA LEU A 97 11.85 16.53 9.01
C LEU A 97 11.76 17.81 8.18
N TYR A 98 12.89 18.51 8.07
CA TYR A 98 13.07 19.63 7.16
C TYR A 98 13.33 19.16 5.72
N PRO A 99 13.03 19.97 4.68
CA PRO A 99 13.31 19.62 3.29
C PRO A 99 14.78 19.23 2.99
N SER A 100 15.73 19.68 3.80
CA SER A 100 17.16 19.34 3.68
C SER A 100 17.54 17.99 4.31
N ARG A 101 16.64 17.36 5.08
CA ARG A 101 16.92 16.07 5.73
C ARG A 101 16.84 14.94 4.72
N GLN A 102 17.83 14.06 4.72
CA GLN A 102 17.75 12.78 4.04
C GLN A 102 17.08 11.75 4.96
N ILE A 103 16.17 10.95 4.40
CA ILE A 103 15.44 9.91 5.11
C ILE A 103 15.82 8.57 4.48
N ALA A 104 16.36 7.67 5.29
CA ALA A 104 16.53 6.27 4.91
C ALA A 104 15.37 5.46 5.50
N ILE A 105 14.58 4.82 4.63
CA ILE A 105 13.49 3.94 5.05
C ILE A 105 14.00 2.49 4.97
N CYS A 106 14.16 1.86 6.12
CA CYS A 106 14.52 0.44 6.26
C CYS A 106 13.32 -0.42 6.71
N LEU A 107 12.11 0.07 6.44
CA LEU A 107 10.87 -0.63 6.76
C LEU A 107 10.28 -1.22 5.50
N ASP A 108 9.57 -2.33 5.68
CA ASP A 108 8.81 -2.93 4.61
C ASP A 108 7.74 -1.95 4.10
N PRO A 109 7.62 -1.74 2.78
CA PRO A 109 6.69 -0.74 2.23
C PRO A 109 5.22 -1.10 2.43
N TYR A 110 4.93 -2.35 2.83
CA TYR A 110 3.59 -2.86 3.07
C TYR A 110 3.12 -2.74 4.53
N CYS A 111 3.94 -2.21 5.45
CA CYS A 111 3.46 -1.83 6.78
C CYS A 111 2.95 -0.38 6.77
N GLY A 112 1.90 -0.08 7.56
CA GLY A 112 1.31 1.27 7.58
C GLY A 112 2.28 2.40 7.89
N LEU A 113 3.27 2.16 8.77
CA LEU A 113 4.32 3.15 9.06
C LEU A 113 5.28 3.34 7.88
N GLY A 114 5.70 2.25 7.23
CA GLY A 114 6.55 2.29 6.04
C GLY A 114 5.89 3.06 4.91
N PHE A 115 4.59 2.83 4.68
CA PHE A 115 3.79 3.59 3.72
C PHE A 115 3.70 5.09 4.09
N ALA A 116 3.39 5.42 5.34
CA ALA A 116 3.30 6.82 5.79
C ALA A 116 4.63 7.57 5.62
N LEU A 117 5.76 6.93 5.96
CA LEU A 117 7.10 7.49 5.77
C LEU A 117 7.45 7.64 4.28
N TRP A 118 7.11 6.65 3.45
CA TRP A 118 7.31 6.74 2.01
C TRP A 118 6.58 7.94 1.40
N CYS A 119 5.33 8.19 1.82
CA CYS A 119 4.56 9.37 1.41
C CYS A 119 5.19 10.70 1.86
N LEU A 120 5.97 10.71 2.95
CA LEU A 120 6.67 11.90 3.43
C LEU A 120 7.96 12.21 2.67
N CYS A 121 8.56 11.21 2.03
CA CYS A 121 9.81 11.33 1.28
C CYS A 121 9.64 11.85 -0.16
N ARG A 122 8.40 12.11 -0.61
CA ARG A 122 8.11 12.78 -1.88
C ARG A 122 7.70 14.22 -1.67
#